data_AF-A0A7C8VEK4-F1
#
_entry.id   AF-A0A7C8VEK4-F1
#
_cell.length_a   1.000
_cell.length_b   1.000
_cell.length_c   1.000
_cell.angle_alpha   90.00
_cell.angle_beta   90.00
_cell.angle_gamma   90.00
#
_symmetry.space_group_name_H-M   'P 1'
#
loop_
_entity.id
_entity.type
_entity.pdbx_description
1 polymer ?
#
loop_
_entity_poly.entity_id
_entity_poly.type
_entity_poly.pdbx_seq_one_letter_code
_entity_poly.pdbx_strand_id
1 'polypeptide(L)'
;MKASTFLAPLLLTTGVYSWGPMGHATVAYIAQHYLDGAARILTSHLLSGASLPDIASWADSYRYTDGGAFSQVFHYIDAHDQVPHKCNIKMERDCPPEGCIVTAIANYTERILNDDLSFSERADALKFVIHFIGDVQQPLHTENLAVGGNEITVFWGNESVKTNLHAAWDRNIPETLAGGSTIATSASFANSIIQDLETGIYSNLKKDWTSCGSIKRGIGCPKAWAQDANKIVCSDVLPNGVEEVQNKDISGAYYERNKMIARQQIAKGGYRLGLWLNKIAKAEQLKCRA
;
A
#
# COMPACT_ATOMS: atom_id res chain seq x y z
N MET A 1 -22.00 -31.91 41.92
CA MET A 1 -20.82 -31.27 41.29
C MET A 1 -21.33 -30.45 40.12
N LYS A 2 -21.27 -29.12 40.19
CA LYS A 2 -21.70 -28.23 39.10
C LYS A 2 -20.50 -28.01 38.17
N ALA A 3 -20.63 -28.42 36.92
CA ALA A 3 -19.64 -28.15 35.88
C ALA A 3 -19.77 -26.68 35.46
N SER A 4 -18.73 -25.88 35.73
CA SER A 4 -18.61 -24.53 35.18
C SER A 4 -17.98 -24.62 33.80
N THR A 5 -18.79 -24.40 32.77
CA THR A 5 -18.33 -24.24 31.39
C THR A 5 -17.71 -22.84 31.25
N PHE A 6 -16.38 -22.77 31.17
CA PHE A 6 -15.70 -21.53 30.79
C PHE A 6 -15.86 -21.34 29.28
N LEU A 7 -16.65 -20.36 28.85
CA LEU A 7 -16.58 -19.82 27.50
C LEU A 7 -15.33 -18.93 27.40
N ALA A 8 -14.34 -19.35 26.62
CA ALA A 8 -13.26 -18.48 26.19
C ALA A 8 -13.82 -17.45 25.18
N PRO A 9 -13.55 -16.15 25.34
CA PRO A 9 -13.94 -15.17 24.33
C PRO A 9 -13.06 -15.37 23.08
N LEU A 10 -13.70 -15.63 21.95
CA LEU A 10 -13.05 -15.61 20.64
C LEU A 10 -12.75 -14.15 20.30
N LEU A 11 -11.52 -13.70 20.57
CA LEU A 11 -11.00 -12.44 20.06
C LEU A 11 -10.90 -12.56 18.53
N LEU A 12 -11.90 -12.05 17.82
CA LEU A 12 -11.77 -11.73 16.41
C LEU A 12 -10.73 -10.60 16.32
N THR A 13 -9.48 -10.96 16.09
CA THR A 13 -8.47 -9.99 15.69
C THR A 13 -8.95 -9.39 14.37
N THR A 14 -9.40 -8.14 14.40
CA THR A 14 -9.62 -7.38 13.17
C THR A 14 -8.25 -7.19 12.55
N GLY A 15 -7.89 -8.09 11.65
CA GLY A 15 -6.70 -7.96 10.82
C GLY A 15 -6.79 -6.62 10.11
N VAL A 16 -5.82 -5.77 10.41
CA VAL A 16 -5.70 -4.48 9.76
C VAL A 16 -4.89 -4.76 8.52
N TYR A 17 -5.64 -4.97 7.43
CA TYR A 17 -5.09 -5.03 6.07
C TYR A 17 -4.43 -3.71 5.77
N SER A 18 -3.47 -3.71 4.85
CA SER A 18 -3.01 -2.45 4.28
C SER A 18 -4.11 -1.83 3.42
N TRP A 19 -3.87 -1.06 2.34
CA TRP A 19 -4.98 -0.71 1.44
C TRP A 19 -5.88 -1.94 1.28
N GLY A 20 -7.20 -1.81 1.47
CA GLY A 20 -8.06 -2.99 1.47
C GLY A 20 -7.94 -3.74 0.13
N PRO A 21 -8.44 -4.97 0.03
CA PRO A 21 -8.33 -5.75 -1.21
C PRO A 21 -8.76 -4.99 -2.48
N MET A 22 -9.78 -4.13 -2.37
CA MET A 22 -10.21 -3.23 -3.44
C MET A 22 -9.11 -2.21 -3.81
N GLY A 23 -8.51 -1.52 -2.83
CA GLY A 23 -7.45 -0.54 -3.05
C GLY A 23 -6.21 -1.17 -3.72
N HIS A 24 -5.78 -2.35 -3.24
CA HIS A 24 -4.69 -3.11 -3.87
C HIS A 24 -4.99 -3.52 -5.29
N ALA A 25 -6.19 -4.06 -5.53
CA ALA A 25 -6.62 -4.40 -6.88
C ALA A 25 -6.66 -3.18 -7.80
N THR A 26 -7.13 -2.02 -7.32
CA THR A 26 -7.12 -0.76 -8.09
C THR A 26 -5.70 -0.32 -8.42
N VAL A 27 -4.77 -0.30 -7.46
CA VAL A 27 -3.35 0.00 -7.70
C VAL A 27 -2.78 -0.92 -8.79
N ALA A 28 -3.07 -2.22 -8.69
CA ALA A 28 -2.61 -3.23 -9.64
C ALA A 28 -3.23 -3.07 -11.04
N TYR A 29 -4.51 -2.72 -11.16
CA TYR A 29 -5.16 -2.43 -12.44
C TYR A 29 -4.53 -1.22 -13.13
N ILE A 30 -4.28 -0.15 -12.38
CA ILE A 30 -3.58 1.04 -12.90
C ILE A 30 -2.17 0.64 -13.36
N ALA A 31 -1.41 -0.10 -12.55
CA ALA A 31 -0.08 -0.56 -12.92
C ALA A 31 -0.07 -1.41 -14.20
N GLN A 32 -1.03 -2.33 -14.32
CA GLN A 32 -1.19 -3.21 -15.48
C GLN A 32 -1.41 -2.41 -16.79
N HIS A 33 -2.11 -1.27 -16.72
CA HIS A 33 -2.29 -0.37 -17.86
C HIS A 33 -0.95 0.21 -18.35
N TYR A 34 -0.04 0.56 -17.42
CA TYR A 34 1.25 1.19 -17.72
C TYR A 34 2.40 0.22 -18.02
N LEU A 35 2.16 -1.09 -18.01
CA LEU A 35 3.19 -2.08 -18.36
C LEU A 35 3.53 -2.02 -19.85
N ASP A 36 4.81 -1.92 -20.17
CA ASP A 36 5.33 -2.14 -21.50
C ASP A 36 5.37 -3.64 -21.87
N GLY A 37 5.71 -3.97 -23.11
CA GLY A 37 5.72 -5.36 -23.59
C GLY A 37 6.68 -6.27 -22.80
N ALA A 38 7.83 -5.75 -22.38
CA ALA A 38 8.82 -6.52 -21.62
C ALA A 38 8.28 -6.83 -20.22
N ALA A 39 7.71 -5.83 -19.56
CA ALA A 39 7.13 -6.01 -18.23
C ALA A 39 5.95 -6.95 -18.25
N ARG A 40 5.05 -6.86 -19.24
CA ARG A 40 3.92 -7.80 -19.39
C ARG A 40 4.40 -9.25 -19.51
N ILE A 41 5.46 -9.49 -20.28
CA ILE A 41 6.04 -10.84 -20.42
C ILE A 41 6.64 -11.31 -19.11
N LEU A 42 7.48 -10.49 -18.47
CA LEU A 42 8.12 -10.86 -17.20
C LEU A 42 7.10 -11.15 -16.10
N THR A 43 6.13 -10.25 -15.90
CA THR A 43 5.13 -10.42 -14.86
C THR A 43 4.22 -11.61 -15.14
N SER A 44 3.78 -11.80 -16.40
CA SER A 44 2.96 -12.97 -16.77
C SER A 44 3.73 -14.28 -16.53
N HIS A 45 5.02 -14.32 -16.90
CA HIS A 45 5.85 -15.49 -16.67
C HIS A 45 5.98 -15.82 -15.18
N LEU A 46 6.44 -14.88 -14.36
CA LEU A 46 6.65 -15.09 -12.91
C LEU A 46 5.34 -15.37 -12.15
N LEU A 47 4.21 -14.83 -12.62
CA LEU A 47 2.90 -15.07 -12.01
C LEU A 47 2.15 -16.26 -12.62
N SER A 48 2.77 -17.02 -13.53
CA SER A 48 2.13 -18.17 -14.20
C SER A 48 0.79 -17.80 -14.86
N GLY A 49 0.73 -16.60 -15.46
CA GLY A 49 -0.44 -16.09 -16.17
C GLY A 49 -1.49 -15.39 -15.30
N ALA A 50 -1.35 -15.37 -13.98
CA ALA A 50 -2.25 -14.59 -13.12
C ALA A 50 -2.10 -13.08 -13.37
N SER A 51 -3.21 -12.35 -13.29
CA SER A 51 -3.17 -10.89 -13.44
C SER A 51 -2.61 -10.21 -12.19
N LEU A 52 -2.10 -8.98 -12.33
CA LEU A 52 -1.59 -8.22 -11.17
C LEU A 52 -2.69 -8.03 -10.10
N PRO A 53 -3.94 -7.63 -10.45
CA PRO A 53 -5.03 -7.48 -9.48
C PRO A 53 -5.37 -8.75 -8.70
N ASP A 54 -5.31 -9.93 -9.33
CA ASP A 54 -5.63 -11.21 -8.65
C ASP A 54 -4.63 -11.55 -7.55
N ILE A 55 -3.40 -11.03 -7.66
CA ILE A 55 -2.28 -11.32 -6.75
C ILE A 55 -2.02 -10.15 -5.79
N ALA A 56 -2.60 -8.98 -6.03
CA ALA A 56 -2.29 -7.76 -5.30
C ALA A 56 -2.51 -7.85 -3.79
N SER A 57 -3.42 -8.71 -3.31
CA SER A 57 -3.68 -8.93 -1.87
C SER A 57 -2.99 -10.18 -1.28
N TRP A 58 -2.12 -10.85 -2.04
CA TRP A 58 -1.50 -12.10 -1.60
C TRP A 58 -0.63 -11.91 -0.35
N ALA A 59 0.18 -10.85 -0.28
CA ALA A 59 1.10 -10.62 0.84
C ALA A 59 0.34 -10.45 2.17
N ASP A 60 -0.79 -9.77 2.11
CA ASP A 60 -1.70 -9.57 3.24
C ASP A 60 -2.27 -10.87 3.80
N SER A 61 -2.50 -11.87 2.93
CA SER A 61 -2.92 -13.21 3.35
C SER A 61 -1.73 -14.03 3.84
N TYR A 62 -0.59 -13.94 3.15
CA TYR A 62 0.61 -14.71 3.43
C TYR A 62 1.21 -14.42 4.80
N ARG A 63 1.17 -13.16 5.24
CA ARG A 63 1.73 -12.72 6.54
C ARG A 63 1.06 -13.36 7.78
N TYR A 64 -0.08 -14.03 7.61
CA TYR A 64 -0.78 -14.77 8.67
C TYR A 64 -0.53 -16.28 8.62
N THR A 65 0.30 -16.75 7.69
CA THR A 65 0.76 -18.14 7.64
C THR A 65 2.06 -18.30 8.43
N ASP A 66 2.34 -19.50 8.95
CA ASP A 66 3.61 -19.79 9.64
C ASP A 66 4.83 -19.46 8.76
N GLY A 67 4.73 -19.73 7.46
CA GLY A 67 5.79 -19.44 6.49
C GLY A 67 5.96 -17.96 6.19
N GLY A 68 4.92 -17.14 6.35
CA GLY A 68 4.92 -15.72 6.00
C GLY A 68 4.93 -14.75 7.18
N ALA A 69 4.85 -15.24 8.42
CA ALA A 69 4.81 -14.38 9.62
C ALA A 69 5.97 -13.36 9.68
N PHE A 70 7.14 -13.72 9.14
CA PHE A 70 8.30 -12.83 9.06
C PHE A 70 8.03 -11.56 8.23
N SER A 71 7.08 -11.58 7.29
CA SER A 71 6.81 -10.47 6.38
C SER A 71 5.87 -9.42 6.95
N GLN A 72 5.31 -9.60 8.14
CA GLN A 72 4.35 -8.65 8.74
C GLN A 72 4.91 -7.23 8.84
N VAL A 73 6.18 -7.11 9.27
CA VAL A 73 6.88 -5.82 9.43
C VAL A 73 7.19 -5.13 8.09
N PHE A 74 7.07 -5.83 6.96
CA PHE A 74 7.37 -5.27 5.64
C PHE A 74 6.22 -4.47 5.03
N HIS A 75 5.05 -4.44 5.69
CA HIS A 75 3.91 -3.68 5.21
C HIS A 75 3.98 -2.20 5.60
N TYR A 76 4.86 -1.78 6.51
CA TYR A 76 4.89 -0.41 7.01
C TYR A 76 6.29 0.07 7.37
N ILE A 77 6.41 1.36 7.67
CA ILE A 77 7.55 1.98 8.34
C ILE A 77 7.02 2.89 9.42
N ASP A 78 7.40 2.63 10.67
CA ASP A 78 6.88 3.34 11.83
C ASP A 78 7.65 4.65 12.05
N ALA A 79 7.16 5.74 11.46
CA ALA A 79 7.77 7.05 11.64
C ALA A 79 7.63 7.53 13.09
N HIS A 80 8.75 7.63 13.81
CA HIS A 80 8.78 8.17 15.17
C HIS A 80 8.95 9.70 15.14
N ASP A 81 8.01 10.39 14.50
CA ASP A 81 8.02 11.83 14.29
C ASP A 81 7.08 12.58 15.26
N GLN A 82 6.57 13.75 14.91
CA GLN A 82 5.78 14.61 15.80
C GLN A 82 4.51 15.11 15.12
N VAL A 83 3.55 14.23 14.87
CA VAL A 83 2.22 14.60 14.36
C VAL A 83 1.49 15.54 15.35
N PRO A 84 0.87 16.67 14.90
CA PRO A 84 0.78 17.17 13.53
C PRO A 84 1.89 18.15 13.12
N HIS A 85 2.84 18.45 14.01
CA HIS A 85 3.80 19.54 13.83
C HIS A 85 4.92 19.23 12.84
N LYS A 86 5.36 17.97 12.75
CA LYS A 86 6.51 17.57 11.94
C LYS A 86 6.46 16.10 11.54
N CYS A 87 6.04 15.86 10.31
CA CYS A 87 6.10 14.53 9.69
C CYS A 87 7.42 14.33 8.93
N ASN A 88 8.15 13.26 9.24
CA ASN A 88 9.34 12.86 8.49
C ASN A 88 9.72 11.39 8.71
N ILE A 89 10.30 10.80 7.66
CA ILE A 89 10.94 9.47 7.69
C ILE A 89 12.47 9.60 7.81
N LYS A 90 13.04 8.88 8.77
CA LYS A 90 14.47 8.66 9.00
C LYS A 90 14.75 7.17 9.14
N MET A 91 15.53 6.60 8.21
CA MET A 91 15.72 5.15 8.11
C MET A 91 16.32 4.54 9.37
N GLU A 92 17.30 5.20 9.97
CA GLU A 92 18.03 4.72 11.15
C GLU A 92 17.17 4.75 12.43
N ARG A 93 16.10 5.55 12.42
CA ARG A 93 15.15 5.69 13.53
C ARG A 93 13.92 4.80 13.34
N ASP A 94 13.41 4.72 12.11
CA ASP A 94 12.07 4.22 11.80
C ASP A 94 12.06 2.81 11.18
N CYS A 95 13.19 2.37 10.61
CA CYS A 95 13.31 1.04 10.01
C CYS A 95 14.12 0.14 10.95
N PRO A 96 13.50 -0.85 11.59
CA PRO A 96 14.19 -1.72 12.52
C PRO A 96 15.13 -2.69 11.79
N PRO A 97 16.05 -3.37 12.51
CA PRO A 97 17.01 -4.30 11.90
C PRO A 97 16.37 -5.43 11.08
N GLU A 98 15.18 -5.89 11.47
CA GLU A 98 14.39 -6.90 10.76
C GLU A 98 13.93 -6.42 9.38
N GLY A 99 13.81 -5.10 9.21
CA GLY A 99 13.38 -4.43 7.99
C GLY A 99 12.03 -3.72 8.14
N CYS A 100 11.67 -2.98 7.10
CA CYS A 100 10.44 -2.21 6.97
C CYS A 100 10.06 -2.18 5.49
N ILE A 101 8.91 -1.58 5.15
CA ILE A 101 8.44 -1.50 3.76
C ILE A 101 9.46 -0.91 2.77
N VAL A 102 10.25 0.08 3.21
CA VAL A 102 11.27 0.73 2.37
C VAL A 102 12.39 -0.25 2.00
N THR A 103 12.91 -1.01 2.98
CA THR A 103 13.96 -2.00 2.73
C THR A 103 13.41 -3.25 2.04
N ALA A 104 12.17 -3.63 2.32
CA ALA A 104 11.48 -4.73 1.66
C ALA A 104 11.31 -4.47 0.16
N ILE A 105 10.83 -3.30 -0.26
CA ILE A 105 10.70 -2.98 -1.69
C ILE A 105 12.06 -3.07 -2.39
N ALA A 106 13.14 -2.58 -1.77
CA ALA A 106 14.48 -2.68 -2.33
C ALA A 106 14.96 -4.14 -2.45
N ASN A 107 14.87 -4.90 -1.35
CA ASN A 107 15.28 -6.31 -1.29
C ASN A 107 14.51 -7.16 -2.31
N TYR A 108 13.17 -7.11 -2.31
CA TYR A 108 12.38 -7.92 -3.22
C TYR A 108 12.52 -7.47 -4.69
N THR A 109 12.81 -6.19 -4.95
CA THR A 109 13.20 -5.75 -6.31
C THR A 109 14.49 -6.44 -6.77
N GLU A 110 15.50 -6.55 -5.90
CA GLU A 110 16.74 -7.27 -6.22
C GLU A 110 16.52 -8.78 -6.37
N ARG A 111 15.67 -9.39 -5.52
CA ARG A 111 15.34 -10.81 -5.60
C ARG A 111 14.63 -11.18 -6.90
N ILE A 112 13.75 -10.33 -7.45
CA ILE A 112 13.13 -10.58 -8.76
C ILE A 112 14.19 -10.76 -9.86
N LEU A 113 15.27 -9.99 -9.75
CA LEU A 113 16.38 -9.99 -10.70
C LEU A 113 17.44 -11.04 -10.35
N ASN A 114 17.35 -11.81 -9.27
CA ASN A 114 18.43 -12.73 -8.88
C ASN A 114 18.23 -14.11 -9.52
N ASP A 115 19.12 -14.49 -10.43
CA ASP A 115 19.09 -15.76 -11.17
C ASP A 115 19.54 -16.96 -10.33
N ASP A 116 20.15 -16.73 -9.17
CA ASP A 116 20.51 -17.79 -8.23
C ASP A 116 19.31 -18.24 -7.37
N LEU A 117 18.22 -17.47 -7.37
CA LEU A 117 16.99 -17.81 -6.66
C LEU A 117 16.09 -18.72 -7.49
N SER A 118 15.32 -19.56 -6.80
CA SER A 118 14.32 -20.39 -7.44
C SER A 118 13.22 -19.55 -8.11
N PHE A 119 12.55 -20.12 -9.10
CA PHE A 119 11.39 -19.49 -9.74
C PHE A 119 10.34 -19.04 -8.72
N SER A 120 10.05 -19.87 -7.72
CA SER A 120 9.06 -19.55 -6.68
C SER A 120 9.48 -18.34 -5.84
N GLU A 121 10.75 -18.23 -5.48
CA GLU A 121 11.26 -17.10 -4.70
C GLU A 121 11.21 -15.78 -5.49
N ARG A 122 11.51 -15.83 -6.80
CA ARG A 122 11.39 -14.68 -7.70
C ARG A 122 9.93 -14.29 -7.92
N ALA A 123 9.05 -15.29 -8.03
CA ALA A 123 7.61 -15.07 -8.11
C ALA A 123 7.08 -14.39 -6.85
N ASP A 124 7.39 -14.90 -5.66
CA ASP A 124 6.96 -14.30 -4.38
C ASP A 124 7.54 -12.89 -4.20
N ALA A 125 8.78 -12.66 -4.62
CA ALA A 125 9.36 -11.32 -4.63
C ALA A 125 8.55 -10.33 -5.51
N LEU A 126 8.07 -10.77 -6.67
CA LEU A 126 7.18 -9.96 -7.51
C LEU A 126 5.85 -9.66 -6.80
N LYS A 127 5.23 -10.64 -6.13
CA LYS A 127 3.98 -10.44 -5.39
C LYS A 127 4.16 -9.42 -4.26
N PHE A 128 5.26 -9.51 -3.53
CA PHE A 128 5.62 -8.54 -2.50
C PHE A 128 5.81 -7.13 -3.06
N VAL A 129 6.55 -6.96 -4.17
CA VAL A 129 6.74 -5.64 -4.80
C VAL A 129 5.41 -5.03 -5.28
N ILE A 130 4.50 -5.85 -5.85
CA ILE A 130 3.16 -5.40 -6.27
C ILE A 130 2.39 -4.83 -5.07
N HIS A 131 2.38 -5.56 -3.95
CA HIS A 131 1.66 -5.17 -2.74
C HIS A 131 2.29 -3.95 -2.05
N PHE A 132 3.59 -4.02 -1.75
CA PHE A 132 4.28 -3.00 -0.96
C PHE A 132 4.35 -1.64 -1.65
N ILE A 133 4.39 -1.57 -2.99
CA ILE A 133 4.32 -0.27 -3.67
C ILE A 133 2.93 0.38 -3.51
N GLY A 134 1.87 -0.42 -3.31
CA GLY A 134 0.57 0.06 -2.86
C GLY A 134 0.62 0.58 -1.43
N ASP A 135 1.05 -0.26 -0.48
CA ASP A 135 1.09 0.04 0.96
C ASP A 135 1.85 1.33 1.27
N VAL A 136 3.01 1.54 0.65
CA VAL A 136 3.87 2.70 0.94
C VAL A 136 3.22 4.03 0.54
N GLN A 137 2.09 4.00 -0.19
CA GLN A 137 1.29 5.21 -0.49
C GLN A 137 0.21 5.49 0.54
N GLN A 138 -0.15 4.52 1.39
CA GLN A 138 -1.13 4.72 2.45
C GLN A 138 -0.44 5.52 3.57
N PRO A 139 -0.86 6.76 3.89
CA PRO A 139 -0.15 7.61 4.85
C PRO A 139 0.09 6.95 6.22
N LEU A 140 -0.88 6.20 6.72
CA LEU A 140 -0.81 5.52 8.01
C LEU A 140 0.02 4.22 7.99
N HIS A 141 0.48 3.75 6.83
CA HIS A 141 1.56 2.75 6.72
C HIS A 141 2.95 3.36 6.91
N THR A 142 3.02 4.68 7.07
CA THR A 142 4.27 5.43 7.21
C THR A 142 4.31 6.23 8.51
N GLU A 143 3.60 5.76 9.54
CA GLU A 143 3.40 6.46 10.82
C GLU A 143 3.32 5.48 11.99
N ASN A 144 4.00 5.81 13.09
CA ASN A 144 3.99 4.98 14.31
C ASN A 144 2.80 5.29 15.23
N LEU A 145 2.34 6.55 15.29
CA LEU A 145 1.35 7.04 16.24
C LEU A 145 0.13 6.11 16.32
N ALA A 146 -0.17 5.62 17.53
CA ALA A 146 -1.31 4.73 17.80
C ALA A 146 -1.33 3.49 16.89
N VAL A 147 -0.15 2.90 16.64
CA VAL A 147 0.06 1.74 15.76
C VAL A 147 -0.44 2.05 14.35
N GLY A 148 0.06 3.15 13.78
CA GLY A 148 -0.44 3.69 12.50
C GLY A 148 -1.92 4.07 12.56
N GLY A 149 -2.42 4.56 13.69
CA GLY A 149 -3.83 4.94 13.86
C GLY A 149 -4.80 3.77 14.08
N ASN A 150 -4.30 2.54 14.28
CA ASN A 150 -5.15 1.40 14.63
C ASN A 150 -5.80 1.49 16.00
N GLU A 151 -5.16 2.19 16.94
CA GLU A 151 -5.72 2.43 18.27
C GLU A 151 -6.62 3.68 18.31
N ILE A 152 -6.71 4.44 17.21
CA ILE A 152 -7.60 5.60 17.08
C ILE A 152 -8.98 5.10 16.63
N THR A 153 -9.87 4.88 17.60
CA THR A 153 -11.27 4.51 17.32
C THR A 153 -12.00 5.65 16.61
N VAL A 154 -12.72 5.34 15.54
CA VAL A 154 -13.58 6.27 14.79
C VAL A 154 -14.88 5.56 14.41
N PHE A 155 -15.86 6.32 13.90
CA PHE A 155 -17.10 5.78 13.39
C PHE A 155 -17.33 6.14 11.91
N TRP A 156 -18.15 5.34 11.24
CA TRP A 156 -18.50 5.53 9.84
C TRP A 156 -20.00 5.34 9.60
N GLY A 157 -20.57 6.13 8.69
CA GLY A 157 -21.95 5.99 8.23
C GLY A 157 -22.97 6.51 9.25
N ASN A 158 -22.76 7.72 9.76
CA ASN A 158 -23.55 8.34 10.83
C ASN A 158 -23.56 7.48 12.11
N GLU A 159 -22.36 7.18 12.63
CA GLU A 159 -22.11 6.42 13.86
C GLU A 159 -22.53 4.94 13.80
N SER A 160 -22.97 4.45 12.63
CA SER A 160 -23.51 3.09 12.46
C SER A 160 -22.45 2.00 12.56
N VAL A 161 -21.19 2.31 12.21
CA VAL A 161 -20.10 1.33 12.19
C VAL A 161 -18.92 1.84 13.01
N LYS A 162 -18.59 1.12 14.09
CA LYS A 162 -17.34 1.33 14.84
C LYS A 162 -16.17 0.72 14.06
N THR A 163 -15.13 1.52 13.81
CA THR A 163 -13.89 1.10 13.14
C THR A 163 -12.68 1.81 13.78
N ASN A 164 -11.52 1.78 13.15
CA ASN A 164 -10.37 2.61 13.52
C ASN A 164 -9.91 3.48 12.34
N LEU A 165 -9.09 4.50 12.61
CA LEU A 165 -8.65 5.45 11.60
C LEU A 165 -7.89 4.77 10.47
N HIS A 166 -7.03 3.80 10.79
CA HIS A 166 -6.25 3.06 9.80
C HIS A 166 -7.16 2.32 8.82
N ALA A 167 -8.07 1.49 9.33
CA ALA A 167 -9.05 0.75 8.54
C ALA A 167 -9.97 1.67 7.73
N ALA A 168 -10.27 2.88 8.23
CA ALA A 168 -11.03 3.85 7.48
C ALA A 168 -10.27 4.38 6.25
N TRP A 169 -8.97 4.61 6.37
CA TRP A 169 -8.11 4.97 5.24
C TRP A 169 -7.92 3.82 4.26
N ASP A 170 -7.76 2.58 4.74
CA ASP A 170 -7.58 1.42 3.85
C ASP A 170 -8.82 1.04 3.07
N ARG A 171 -9.99 1.14 3.70
CA ARG A 171 -11.25 0.56 3.20
C ARG A 171 -12.34 1.60 3.06
N ASN A 172 -12.78 2.21 4.16
CA ASN A 172 -14.02 2.98 4.16
C ASN A 172 -13.97 4.17 3.18
N ILE A 173 -12.92 4.99 3.22
CA ILE A 173 -12.74 6.13 2.30
C ILE A 173 -12.66 5.66 0.84
N PRO A 174 -11.73 4.76 0.44
CA PRO A 174 -11.60 4.39 -0.97
C PRO A 174 -12.79 3.58 -1.49
N GLU A 175 -13.39 2.69 -0.70
CA GLU A 175 -14.58 1.92 -1.12
C GLU A 175 -15.82 2.81 -1.28
N THR A 176 -16.01 3.80 -0.40
CA THR A 176 -17.09 4.79 -0.54
C THR A 176 -16.89 5.62 -1.81
N LEU A 177 -15.65 6.05 -2.08
CA LEU A 177 -15.34 6.82 -3.28
C LEU A 177 -15.49 6.00 -4.56
N ALA A 178 -15.14 4.71 -4.53
CA ALA A 178 -15.27 3.79 -5.66
C ALA A 178 -16.70 3.29 -5.88
N GLY A 179 -17.58 3.43 -4.88
CA GLY A 179 -18.95 2.92 -4.91
C GLY A 179 -19.06 1.41 -4.64
N GLY A 180 -18.11 0.83 -3.90
CA GLY A 180 -18.08 -0.58 -3.52
C GLY A 180 -16.68 -1.18 -3.37
N SER A 181 -16.62 -2.48 -3.09
CA SER A 181 -15.37 -3.20 -2.76
C SER A 181 -15.04 -4.37 -3.69
N THR A 182 -15.81 -4.57 -4.76
CA THR A 182 -15.63 -5.71 -5.66
C THR A 182 -14.45 -5.55 -6.61
N ILE A 183 -13.97 -6.65 -7.21
CA ILE A 183 -12.95 -6.58 -8.27
C ILE A 183 -13.41 -5.77 -9.48
N ALA A 184 -14.70 -5.86 -9.84
CA ALA A 184 -15.30 -5.08 -10.93
C ALA A 184 -15.36 -3.58 -10.59
N THR A 185 -15.64 -3.25 -9.32
CA THR A 185 -15.55 -1.88 -8.80
C THR A 185 -14.11 -1.38 -8.87
N SER A 186 -13.15 -2.21 -8.46
CA SER A 186 -11.72 -1.90 -8.48
C SER A 186 -11.23 -1.54 -9.89
N ALA A 187 -11.67 -2.32 -10.89
CA ALA A 187 -11.36 -2.09 -12.31
C ALA A 187 -11.99 -0.80 -12.85
N SER A 188 -13.27 -0.56 -12.53
CA SER A 188 -13.99 0.65 -12.95
C SER A 188 -13.38 1.90 -12.33
N PHE A 189 -13.02 1.83 -11.05
CA PHE A 189 -12.36 2.91 -10.34
C PHE A 189 -10.96 3.18 -10.88
N ALA A 190 -10.17 2.13 -11.14
CA ALA A 190 -8.87 2.24 -11.80
C ALA A 190 -8.97 2.93 -13.17
N ASN A 191 -9.96 2.59 -13.99
CA ASN A 191 -10.17 3.24 -15.29
C ASN A 191 -10.44 4.74 -15.15
N SER A 192 -11.22 5.14 -14.15
CA SER A 192 -11.44 6.57 -13.86
C SER A 192 -10.15 7.28 -13.46
N ILE A 193 -9.28 6.62 -12.67
CA ILE A 193 -8.01 7.18 -12.23
C ILE A 193 -7.02 7.26 -13.41
N ILE A 194 -7.01 6.25 -14.28
CA ILE A 194 -6.23 6.26 -15.52
C ILE A 194 -6.66 7.44 -16.40
N GLN A 195 -7.97 7.73 -16.51
CA GLN A 195 -8.43 8.92 -17.23
C GLN A 195 -7.88 10.21 -16.60
N ASP A 196 -7.88 10.33 -15.27
CA ASP A 196 -7.28 11.47 -14.58
C ASP A 196 -5.77 11.58 -14.82
N LEU A 197 -5.07 10.45 -14.90
CA LEU A 197 -3.65 10.38 -15.23
C LEU A 197 -3.38 10.76 -16.69
N GLU A 198 -4.19 10.32 -17.65
CA GLU A 198 -3.94 10.58 -19.07
C GLU A 198 -4.35 11.98 -19.50
N THR A 199 -5.53 12.44 -19.08
CA THR A 199 -6.13 13.68 -19.60
C THR A 199 -6.76 14.57 -18.53
N GLY A 200 -6.93 14.08 -17.30
CA GLY A 200 -7.58 14.83 -16.23
C GLY A 200 -6.61 15.47 -15.22
N ILE A 201 -7.04 15.50 -13.96
CA ILE A 201 -6.43 16.31 -12.89
C ILE A 201 -5.01 15.89 -12.51
N TYR A 202 -4.57 14.68 -12.89
CA TYR A 202 -3.23 14.17 -12.59
C TYR A 202 -2.27 14.21 -13.79
N SER A 203 -2.76 14.56 -14.99
CA SER A 203 -1.96 14.56 -16.23
C SER A 203 -0.67 15.38 -16.15
N ASN A 204 -0.74 16.58 -15.59
CA ASN A 204 0.43 17.45 -15.39
C ASN A 204 1.27 17.07 -14.16
N LEU A 205 0.69 16.34 -13.20
CA LEU A 205 1.34 15.99 -11.93
C LEU A 205 2.14 14.68 -12.02
N LYS A 206 1.67 13.71 -12.82
CA LYS A 206 2.21 12.34 -12.82
C LYS A 206 3.70 12.26 -13.16
N LYS A 207 4.21 13.19 -13.98
CA LYS A 207 5.63 13.24 -14.36
C LYS A 207 6.53 13.39 -13.14
N ASP A 208 6.13 14.19 -12.15
CA ASP A 208 6.95 14.48 -10.98
C ASP A 208 6.95 13.32 -9.97
N TRP A 209 5.95 12.44 -10.02
CA TRP A 209 5.78 11.32 -9.09
C TRP A 209 6.85 10.22 -9.26
N THR A 210 7.63 10.26 -10.34
CA THR A 210 8.66 9.26 -10.69
C THR A 210 10.09 9.80 -10.70
N SER A 211 10.30 11.02 -10.20
CA SER A 211 11.60 11.71 -10.16
C SER A 211 12.64 11.06 -9.23
N CYS A 212 12.26 10.07 -8.42
CA CYS A 212 13.10 9.46 -7.40
C CYS A 212 14.28 8.62 -7.93
N GLY A 213 14.27 8.20 -9.21
CA GLY A 213 15.44 7.62 -9.87
C GLY A 213 15.35 6.22 -10.47
N SER A 214 16.30 5.36 -10.05
CA SER A 214 16.59 4.05 -10.66
C SER A 214 16.49 2.94 -9.62
N ILE A 215 16.07 1.75 -10.08
CA ILE A 215 15.99 0.53 -9.27
C ILE A 215 17.35 0.12 -8.65
N LYS A 216 18.46 0.60 -9.22
CA LYS A 216 19.82 0.32 -8.71
C LYS A 216 20.22 1.16 -7.49
N ARG A 217 19.40 2.14 -7.08
CA ARG A 217 19.69 3.01 -5.91
C ARG A 217 19.18 2.41 -4.59
N GLY A 218 18.91 1.10 -4.55
CA GLY A 218 18.36 0.42 -3.37
C GLY A 218 17.12 1.13 -2.85
N ILE A 219 17.20 1.62 -1.61
CA ILE A 219 16.09 2.27 -0.90
C ILE A 219 15.72 3.68 -1.39
N GLY A 220 16.42 4.27 -2.36
CA GLY A 220 16.23 5.68 -2.75
C GLY A 220 14.80 6.04 -3.16
N CYS A 221 14.21 5.29 -4.10
CA CYS A 221 12.81 5.50 -4.51
C CYS A 221 11.80 5.10 -3.43
N PRO A 222 11.89 3.90 -2.82
CA PRO A 222 10.98 3.50 -1.75
C PRO A 222 10.94 4.51 -0.59
N LYS A 223 12.10 5.04 -0.16
CA LYS A 223 12.19 6.07 0.87
C LYS A 223 11.49 7.37 0.45
N ALA A 224 11.69 7.80 -0.79
CA ALA A 224 11.04 9.02 -1.30
C ALA A 224 9.52 8.87 -1.35
N TRP A 225 9.00 7.68 -1.67
CA TRP A 225 7.56 7.41 -1.65
C TRP A 225 7.00 7.38 -0.22
N ALA A 226 7.72 6.74 0.72
CA ALA A 226 7.33 6.77 2.13
C ALA A 226 7.31 8.20 2.69
N GLN A 227 8.28 9.03 2.32
CA GLN A 227 8.32 10.45 2.72
C GLN A 227 7.19 11.29 2.08
N ASP A 228 6.78 10.95 0.86
CA ASP A 228 5.65 11.59 0.18
C ASP A 228 4.32 11.25 0.86
N ALA A 229 4.12 9.99 1.26
CA ALA A 229 2.93 9.55 2.00
C ALA A 229 2.91 10.07 3.45
N ASN A 230 4.03 9.98 4.18
CA ASN A 230 4.11 10.43 5.59
C ASN A 230 3.80 11.92 5.76
N LYS A 231 4.13 12.78 4.79
CA LYS A 231 3.75 14.21 4.83
C LYS A 231 2.24 14.43 4.94
N ILE A 232 1.45 13.54 4.32
CA ILE A 232 -0.02 13.59 4.31
C ILE A 232 -0.57 13.36 5.73
N VAL A 233 0.16 12.64 6.59
CA VAL A 233 -0.25 12.43 7.98
C VAL A 233 -0.46 13.77 8.70
N CYS A 234 0.51 14.68 8.58
CA CYS A 234 0.44 16.00 9.20
C CYS A 234 -0.45 16.98 8.44
N SER A 235 -0.48 16.94 7.10
CA SER A 235 -1.28 17.92 6.34
C SER A 235 -2.76 17.59 6.29
N ASP A 236 -3.13 16.30 6.32
CA ASP A 236 -4.47 15.86 5.94
C ASP A 236 -5.06 14.77 6.86
N VAL A 237 -4.29 13.74 7.24
CA VAL A 237 -4.84 12.67 8.09
C VAL A 237 -5.21 13.22 9.47
N LEU A 238 -4.29 13.94 10.12
CA LEU A 238 -4.43 14.44 11.49
C LEU A 238 -3.92 15.88 11.66
N PRO A 239 -4.29 16.87 10.82
CA PRO A 239 -3.71 18.22 10.89
C PRO A 239 -3.97 18.95 12.21
N ASN A 240 -5.05 18.61 12.92
CA ASN A 240 -5.37 19.15 14.24
C ASN A 240 -5.20 18.10 15.35
N GLY A 241 -4.45 17.02 15.10
CA GLY A 241 -4.20 15.96 16.06
C GLY A 241 -5.33 14.93 16.20
N VAL A 242 -5.09 13.93 17.05
CA VAL A 242 -5.96 12.74 17.24
C VAL A 242 -7.36 13.12 17.73
N GLU A 243 -7.48 14.16 18.55
CA GLU A 243 -8.75 14.64 19.11
C GLU A 243 -9.75 15.08 18.03
N GLU A 244 -9.29 15.41 16.81
CA GLU A 244 -10.16 15.77 15.69
C GLU A 244 -11.06 14.60 15.27
N VAL A 245 -10.56 13.36 15.36
CA VAL A 245 -11.20 12.16 14.79
C VAL A 245 -11.59 11.11 15.83
N GLN A 246 -10.90 11.07 16.98
CA GLN A 246 -11.12 10.05 18.00
C GLN A 246 -12.58 10.04 18.48
N ASN A 247 -13.19 8.86 18.45
CA ASN A 247 -14.58 8.59 18.83
C ASN A 247 -15.61 9.43 18.08
N LYS A 248 -15.30 9.92 16.88
CA LYS A 248 -16.21 10.71 16.05
C LYS A 248 -16.55 9.99 14.75
N ASP A 249 -17.68 10.36 14.15
CA ASP A 249 -17.99 9.96 12.79
C ASP A 249 -17.14 10.74 11.78
N ILE A 250 -16.42 10.00 10.92
CA ILE A 250 -15.53 10.58 9.90
C ILE A 250 -16.05 10.37 8.46
N SER A 251 -17.30 9.92 8.29
CA SER A 251 -17.93 9.73 6.98
C SER A 251 -18.51 11.01 6.37
N GLY A 252 -18.57 12.10 7.14
CA GLY A 252 -19.00 13.43 6.69
C GLY A 252 -17.85 14.32 6.21
N ALA A 253 -17.62 15.44 6.91
CA ALA A 253 -16.64 16.46 6.52
C ALA A 253 -15.21 15.90 6.38
N TYR A 254 -14.82 14.94 7.23
CA TYR A 254 -13.51 14.28 7.16
C TYR A 254 -13.33 13.46 5.88
N TYR A 255 -14.35 12.72 5.46
CA TYR A 255 -14.34 12.00 4.19
C TYR A 255 -14.25 12.98 3.01
N GLU A 256 -15.07 14.03 3.00
CA GLU A 256 -15.12 14.98 1.88
C GLU A 256 -13.77 15.68 1.63
N ARG A 257 -13.05 16.05 2.69
CA ARG A 257 -11.70 16.64 2.57
C ARG A 257 -10.61 15.65 2.17
N ASN A 258 -10.73 14.36 2.53
CA ASN A 258 -9.66 13.37 2.33
C ASN A 258 -9.85 12.44 1.11
N LYS A 259 -11.07 12.29 0.58
CA LYS A 259 -11.34 11.30 -0.49
C LYS A 259 -10.46 11.49 -1.74
N MET A 260 -10.22 12.73 -2.15
CA MET A 260 -9.39 13.00 -3.33
C MET A 260 -7.90 12.81 -3.07
N ILE A 261 -7.47 12.89 -1.80
CA ILE A 261 -6.11 12.57 -1.38
C ILE A 261 -5.89 11.07 -1.42
N ALA A 262 -6.83 10.29 -0.88
CA ALA A 262 -6.79 8.83 -0.99
C ALA A 262 -6.76 8.37 -2.46
N ARG A 263 -7.60 8.97 -3.32
CA ARG A 263 -7.57 8.73 -4.78
C ARG A 263 -6.20 9.01 -5.39
N GLN A 264 -5.57 10.12 -5.01
CA GLN A 264 -4.27 10.51 -5.54
C GLN A 264 -3.16 9.55 -5.08
N GLN A 265 -3.22 9.06 -3.84
CA GLN A 265 -2.25 8.08 -3.34
C GLN A 265 -2.38 6.73 -4.05
N ILE A 266 -3.61 6.28 -4.32
CA ILE A 266 -3.87 5.10 -5.18
C ILE A 266 -3.33 5.33 -6.60
N ALA A 267 -3.56 6.51 -7.18
CA ALA A 267 -3.05 6.87 -8.51
C ALA A 267 -1.51 6.84 -8.56
N LYS A 268 -0.85 7.42 -7.55
CA LYS A 268 0.60 7.36 -7.38
C LYS A 268 1.09 5.93 -7.27
N GLY A 269 0.45 5.10 -6.46
CA GLY A 269 0.81 3.69 -6.27
C GLY A 269 0.79 2.93 -7.59
N GLY A 270 -0.31 3.01 -8.34
CA GLY A 270 -0.43 2.33 -9.62
C GLY A 270 0.55 2.83 -10.67
N TYR A 271 0.71 4.14 -10.80
CA TYR A 271 1.64 4.74 -11.77
C TYR A 271 3.11 4.42 -11.43
N ARG A 272 3.49 4.51 -10.15
CA ARG A 272 4.83 4.16 -9.66
C ARG A 272 5.10 2.68 -9.88
N LEU A 273 4.17 1.79 -9.53
CA LEU A 273 4.31 0.34 -9.70
C LEU A 273 4.50 -0.05 -11.17
N GLY A 274 3.65 0.44 -12.07
CA GLY A 274 3.77 0.13 -13.51
C GLY A 274 5.14 0.53 -14.08
N LEU A 275 5.59 1.75 -13.76
CA LEU A 275 6.90 2.23 -14.20
C LEU A 275 8.08 1.53 -13.50
N TRP A 276 7.90 1.07 -12.27
CA TRP A 276 8.90 0.28 -11.56
C TRP A 276 9.08 -1.09 -12.21
N LEU A 277 7.98 -1.78 -12.52
CA LEU A 277 7.99 -3.06 -13.22
C LEU A 277 8.60 -2.95 -14.63
N ASN A 278 8.36 -1.86 -15.35
CA ASN A 278 9.05 -1.58 -16.63
C ASN A 278 10.57 -1.48 -16.45
N LYS A 279 11.06 -0.82 -15.38
CA LYS A 279 12.49 -0.73 -15.10
C LYS A 279 13.09 -2.09 -14.72
N ILE A 280 12.37 -2.90 -13.93
CA ILE A 280 12.79 -4.25 -13.57
C ILE A 280 12.90 -5.12 -14.83
N ALA A 281 11.88 -5.14 -15.67
CA ALA A 281 11.89 -5.92 -16.91
C ALA A 281 12.99 -5.49 -17.88
N LYS A 282 13.26 -4.18 -17.99
CA LYS A 282 14.40 -3.68 -18.75
C LYS A 282 15.73 -4.17 -18.18
N ALA A 283 15.89 -4.21 -16.86
CA ALA A 283 17.11 -4.70 -16.22
C ALA A 283 17.29 -6.21 -16.46
N GLU A 284 16.22 -6.99 -16.36
CA GLU A 284 16.21 -8.42 -16.69
C GLU A 284 16.65 -8.68 -18.14
N GLN A 285 16.07 -7.96 -19.10
CA GLN A 285 16.44 -8.08 -20.51
C GLN A 285 17.91 -7.75 -20.79
N LEU A 286 18.50 -6.81 -20.03
CA LEU A 286 19.91 -6.46 -20.19
C LEU A 286 20.85 -7.55 -19.68
N LYS A 287 20.41 -8.39 -18.74
CA LYS A 287 21.19 -9.56 -18.27
C LYS A 287 21.30 -10.62 -19.36
N CYS A 288 20.22 -10.90 -20.08
CA CYS A 288 20.24 -11.89 -21.16
C CYS A 288 21.06 -11.47 -22.39
N ARG A 289 21.52 -10.21 -22.45
CA ARG A 289 22.33 -9.65 -23.55
C ARG A 289 23.82 -9.53 -23.22
N ALA A 290 24.19 -9.71 -21.96
CA ALA A 290 25.56 -9.63 -21.46
C ALA A 290 26.19 -11.03 -21.43
#